data_AF-A0ABD0WPZ4-F1
#
_entry.id   AF-A0ABD0WPZ4-F1
#
_cell.length_a   1.000
_cell.length_b   1.000
_cell.length_c   1.000
_cell.angle_alpha   90.00
_cell.angle_beta   90.00
_cell.angle_gamma   90.00
#
_symmetry.space_group_name_H-M   'P 1'
#
loop_
_entity.id
_entity.type
_entity.pdbx_description
1 polymer ?
#
loop_
_entity_poly.entity_id
_entity_poly.type
_entity_poly.pdbx_seq_one_letter_code
_entity_poly.pdbx_strand_id
1 'polypeptide(L)'
;MCRGCYKWGEDEDGPDLPTLGRREIVEAGPLVKTLKERWPALFTERQLFAEFNRIATTNLENYFFGAVDCYTPCFVTIFKSKKGSVGEKLAEIVQLIDSRKPNVTAVRTLVLQGLSVLLGDDPSNF
;
A
#
# COMPACT_ATOMS: atom_id res chain seq x y z
N MET A 1 20.92 -16.75 -29.01
CA MET A 1 19.72 -16.66 -29.87
C MET A 1 18.56 -17.20 -29.07
N CYS A 2 17.58 -16.38 -28.69
CA CYS A 2 16.44 -16.83 -27.89
C CYS A 2 15.12 -16.24 -28.40
N ARG A 3 14.17 -17.16 -28.56
CA ARG A 3 12.69 -17.02 -28.63
C ARG A 3 12.17 -16.46 -29.95
N GLY A 4 11.45 -17.23 -30.77
CA GLY A 4 10.36 -18.14 -30.40
C GLY A 4 9.05 -17.40 -30.66
N CYS A 5 8.62 -17.42 -31.91
CA CYS A 5 7.38 -16.79 -32.38
C CYS A 5 6.18 -17.52 -31.78
N TYR A 6 5.33 -16.81 -31.04
CA TYR A 6 3.94 -17.26 -30.84
C TYR A 6 3.07 -16.53 -31.86
N LYS A 7 2.78 -17.22 -32.96
CA LYS A 7 1.63 -16.93 -33.82
C LYS A 7 0.38 -17.22 -32.98
N TRP A 8 -0.46 -16.21 -32.78
CA TRP A 8 -1.82 -16.42 -32.30
C TRP A 8 -2.68 -16.78 -33.51
N GLY A 9 -3.11 -18.04 -33.56
CA GLY A 9 -4.14 -18.51 -34.48
C GLY A 9 -5.50 -17.99 -34.01
N GLU A 10 -6.27 -17.49 -34.97
CA GLU A 10 -7.71 -17.32 -34.86
C GLU A 10 -8.34 -18.70 -34.88
N ASP A 11 -8.97 -19.14 -33.78
CA ASP A 11 -9.94 -20.23 -33.75
C ASP A 11 -10.89 -20.00 -32.55
N GLU A 12 -12.17 -20.24 -32.80
CA GLU A 12 -13.34 -19.74 -32.06
C GLU A 12 -13.68 -20.44 -30.73
N ASP A 13 -14.52 -19.74 -29.94
CA ASP A 13 -15.43 -20.20 -28.87
C ASP A 13 -14.87 -20.76 -27.55
N GLY A 14 -14.65 -19.85 -26.58
CA GLY A 14 -14.54 -20.13 -25.15
C GLY A 14 -14.76 -18.86 -24.31
N PRO A 15 -15.26 -18.92 -23.06
CA PRO A 15 -15.60 -17.71 -22.31
C PRO A 15 -14.34 -16.91 -21.96
N ASP A 16 -14.16 -15.80 -22.67
CA ASP A 16 -13.06 -14.85 -22.55
C ASP A 16 -13.00 -14.19 -21.16
N LEU A 17 -12.15 -14.72 -20.27
CA LEU A 17 -11.60 -14.04 -19.09
C LEU A 17 -10.22 -14.67 -18.82
N PRO A 18 -9.09 -13.93 -18.62
CA PRO A 18 -8.93 -12.55 -18.12
C PRO A 18 -7.78 -11.77 -18.82
N THR A 19 -7.55 -11.94 -20.12
CA THR A 19 -6.45 -11.27 -20.84
C THR A 19 -6.84 -9.90 -21.42
N LEU A 20 -8.13 -9.70 -21.72
CA LEU A 20 -8.64 -8.47 -22.35
C LEU A 20 -8.46 -7.22 -21.46
N GLY A 21 -8.56 -7.36 -20.14
CA GLY A 21 -8.44 -6.24 -19.21
C GLY A 21 -7.04 -5.63 -19.16
N ARG A 22 -5.95 -6.42 -19.26
CA ARG A 22 -4.58 -5.89 -19.08
C ARG A 22 -4.19 -4.90 -20.17
N ARG A 23 -4.58 -5.14 -21.42
CA ARG A 23 -4.28 -4.25 -22.54
C ARG A 23 -5.05 -2.93 -22.42
N GLU A 24 -6.33 -3.01 -22.08
CA GLU A 24 -7.19 -1.84 -21.83
C GLU A 24 -6.64 -0.96 -20.69
N ILE A 25 -6.14 -1.56 -19.60
CA ILE A 25 -5.55 -0.82 -18.47
C ILE A 25 -4.31 -0.03 -18.90
N VAL A 26 -3.44 -0.65 -19.70
CA VAL A 26 -2.18 -0.04 -20.16
C VAL A 26 -2.43 1.03 -21.22
N GLU A 27 -3.38 0.80 -22.13
CA GLU A 27 -3.69 1.72 -23.23
C GLU A 27 -4.56 2.90 -22.77
N ALA A 28 -5.57 2.68 -21.93
CA ALA A 28 -6.51 3.72 -21.51
C ALA A 28 -6.06 4.47 -20.24
N GLY A 29 -5.10 3.94 -19.48
CA GLY A 29 -4.63 4.53 -18.22
C GLY A 29 -5.75 5.02 -17.28
N PRO A 30 -6.82 4.22 -17.06
CA PRO A 30 -7.99 4.69 -16.32
C PRO A 30 -7.65 4.95 -14.85
N LEU A 31 -8.45 5.79 -14.20
CA LEU A 31 -8.24 6.10 -12.78
C LEU A 31 -8.38 4.84 -11.91
N VAL A 32 -7.59 4.76 -10.84
CA VAL A 32 -7.60 3.62 -9.90
C VAL A 32 -8.99 3.31 -9.35
N LYS A 33 -9.84 4.33 -9.14
CA LYS A 33 -11.23 4.12 -8.71
C LYS A 33 -12.02 3.26 -9.70
N THR A 34 -11.90 3.55 -11.00
CA THR A 34 -12.61 2.88 -12.09
C THR A 34 -12.09 1.46 -12.27
N LEU A 35 -10.79 1.26 -12.10
CA LEU A 35 -10.17 -0.07 -12.07
C LEU A 35 -10.70 -0.92 -10.93
N LYS A 36 -10.83 -0.32 -9.74
CA LYS A 36 -11.28 -1.01 -8.53
C LYS A 36 -12.76 -1.40 -8.59
N GLU A 37 -13.60 -0.56 -9.18
CA GLU A 37 -15.03 -0.85 -9.42
C GLU A 37 -15.22 -1.99 -10.42
N ARG A 38 -14.45 -1.99 -11.52
CA ARG A 38 -14.59 -2.96 -12.61
C ARG A 38 -13.89 -4.28 -12.33
N TRP A 39 -12.77 -4.25 -11.60
CA TRP A 39 -11.92 -5.42 -11.32
C TRP A 39 -11.46 -5.47 -9.86
N PRO A 40 -12.38 -5.56 -8.88
CA PRO A 40 -12.02 -5.55 -7.47
C PRO A 40 -11.06 -6.68 -7.07
N ALA A 41 -11.13 -7.83 -7.76
CA ALA A 41 -10.25 -8.97 -7.52
C ALA A 41 -8.75 -8.68 -7.80
N LEU A 42 -8.44 -7.69 -8.66
CA LEU A 42 -7.06 -7.26 -8.92
C LEU A 42 -6.48 -6.46 -7.75
N PHE A 43 -7.33 -5.89 -6.90
CA PHE A 43 -6.96 -5.11 -5.72
C PHE A 43 -7.07 -5.92 -4.43
N THR A 44 -6.96 -7.24 -4.53
CA THR A 44 -6.75 -8.08 -3.35
C THR A 44 -5.33 -7.92 -2.85
N GLU A 45 -5.15 -7.98 -1.53
CA GLU A 45 -3.84 -7.86 -0.88
C GLU A 45 -2.81 -8.82 -1.51
N ARG A 46 -3.19 -10.10 -1.69
CA ARG A 46 -2.33 -11.11 -2.33
C ARG A 46 -1.89 -10.73 -3.75
N GLN A 47 -2.81 -10.21 -4.58
CA GLN A 47 -2.49 -9.80 -5.95
C GLN A 47 -1.60 -8.56 -5.98
N LEU A 48 -1.87 -7.59 -5.09
CA LEU A 48 -1.07 -6.38 -4.95
C LEU A 48 0.38 -6.72 -4.57
N PHE A 49 0.57 -7.60 -3.58
CA PHE A 49 1.90 -8.09 -3.21
C PHE A 49 2.60 -8.82 -4.35
N ALA A 50 1.90 -9.72 -5.04
CA ALA A 50 2.46 -10.50 -6.14
C ALA A 50 2.88 -9.62 -7.32
N GLU A 51 2.02 -8.69 -7.75
CA GLU A 51 2.31 -7.79 -8.87
C GLU A 51 3.38 -6.75 -8.53
N PHE A 52 3.38 -6.21 -7.31
CA PHE A 52 4.46 -5.32 -6.86
C PHE A 52 5.80 -6.05 -6.89
N ASN A 53 5.87 -7.27 -6.35
CA ASN A 53 7.09 -8.06 -6.41
C ASN A 53 7.49 -8.40 -7.85
N ARG A 54 6.53 -8.69 -8.74
CA ARG A 54 6.82 -8.99 -10.16
C ARG A 54 7.41 -7.78 -10.90
N ILE A 55 6.95 -6.57 -10.59
CA ILE A 55 7.38 -5.33 -11.28
C ILE A 55 8.64 -4.75 -10.62
N ALA A 56 8.62 -4.57 -9.30
CA ALA A 56 9.69 -3.91 -8.56
C ALA A 56 10.78 -4.89 -8.07
N THR A 57 10.61 -6.20 -8.26
CA THR A 57 11.52 -7.24 -7.76
C THR A 57 11.78 -7.10 -6.25
N THR A 58 10.79 -6.59 -5.51
CA THR A 58 10.91 -6.21 -4.11
C THR A 58 9.67 -6.70 -3.35
N ASN A 59 9.87 -7.27 -2.16
CA ASN A 59 8.77 -7.59 -1.25
C ASN A 59 8.21 -6.29 -0.66
N LEU A 60 6.99 -5.93 -1.04
CA LEU A 60 6.34 -4.68 -0.62
C LEU A 60 6.18 -4.59 0.89
N GLU A 61 5.81 -5.68 1.57
CA GLU A 61 5.57 -5.70 3.01
C GLU A 61 6.84 -5.35 3.78
N ASN A 62 7.94 -6.05 3.46
CA ASN A 62 9.24 -5.82 4.06
C ASN A 62 9.77 -4.41 3.75
N TYR A 63 9.60 -3.96 2.51
CA TYR A 63 10.04 -2.63 2.10
C TYR A 63 9.26 -1.53 2.84
N PHE A 64 7.94 -1.63 2.86
CA PHE A 64 7.05 -0.67 3.49
C PHE A 64 7.32 -0.58 4.99
N PHE A 65 7.29 -1.72 5.69
CA PHE A 65 7.51 -1.71 7.13
C PHE A 65 8.94 -1.37 7.52
N GLY A 66 9.93 -1.78 6.72
CA GLY A 66 11.31 -1.34 6.91
C GLY A 66 11.46 0.18 6.78
N ALA A 67 10.74 0.80 5.83
CA ALA A 67 10.69 2.26 5.70
C ALA A 67 9.98 2.91 6.89
N VAL A 68 8.84 2.36 7.36
CA VAL A 68 8.14 2.87 8.55
C VAL A 68 9.08 2.84 9.76
N ASP A 69 9.80 1.75 9.99
CA ASP A 69 10.74 1.64 11.10
C ASP A 69 11.88 2.66 10.98
N CYS A 70 12.46 2.78 9.77
CA CYS A 70 13.54 3.72 9.49
C CYS A 70 13.13 5.18 9.73
N TYR A 71 11.91 5.55 9.32
CA TYR A 71 11.39 6.92 9.43
C TYR A 71 10.64 7.20 10.74
N THR A 72 10.40 6.20 11.59
CA THR A 72 9.72 6.39 12.90
C THR A 72 10.31 7.54 13.73
N PRO A 73 11.64 7.71 13.87
CA PRO A 73 12.20 8.85 14.60
C PRO A 73 11.85 10.21 13.98
N CYS A 74 11.74 10.27 12.65
CA CYS A 74 11.33 11.47 11.93
C CYS A 74 9.85 11.77 12.19
N PHE A 75 8.97 10.76 12.11
CA PHE A 75 7.55 10.93 12.41
C PHE A 75 7.33 11.41 13.85
N VAL A 76 8.01 10.82 14.83
CA VAL A 76 7.94 11.27 16.23
C VAL A 76 8.35 12.74 16.37
N THR A 77 9.38 13.18 15.65
CA THR A 77 9.78 14.60 15.63
C THR A 77 8.68 15.49 15.06
N ILE A 78 8.07 15.09 13.94
CA ILE A 78 6.94 15.80 13.33
C ILE A 78 5.75 15.86 14.30
N PHE A 79 5.41 14.76 14.95
CA PHE A 79 4.31 14.67 15.90
C PHE A 79 4.51 15.63 17.08
N LYS A 80 5.72 15.67 17.67
CA LYS A 80 6.08 16.58 18.77
C LYS A 80 6.05 18.07 18.37
N SER A 81 6.19 18.38 17.08
CA SER A 81 6.16 19.77 16.59
C SER A 81 4.76 20.37 16.49
N LYS A 82 3.72 19.52 16.46
CA LYS A 82 2.33 19.95 16.30
C LYS A 82 1.76 20.47 17.61
N LYS A 83 0.80 21.40 17.50
CA LYS A 83 0.15 22.07 18.63
C LYS A 83 -1.38 22.04 18.48
N GLY A 84 -2.09 22.51 19.50
CA GLY A 84 -3.55 22.49 19.56
C GLY A 84 -4.10 21.06 19.70
N SER A 85 -5.39 20.87 19.41
CA SER A 85 -6.07 19.59 19.60
C SER A 85 -5.42 18.42 18.83
N VAL A 86 -4.89 18.67 17.63
CA VAL A 86 -4.13 17.66 16.87
C VAL A 86 -2.81 17.31 17.58
N GLY A 87 -2.10 18.31 18.10
CA GLY A 87 -0.87 18.11 18.85
C GLY A 87 -1.07 17.32 20.14
N GLU A 88 -2.17 17.54 20.85
CA GLU A 88 -2.53 16.79 22.08
C GLU A 88 -2.70 15.30 21.77
N LYS A 89 -3.50 14.95 20.75
CA LYS A 89 -3.68 13.55 20.30
C LYS A 89 -2.35 12.91 19.87
N LEU A 90 -1.53 13.65 19.12
CA LEU A 90 -0.22 13.17 18.68
C LEU A 90 0.75 12.97 19.87
N ALA A 91 0.67 13.81 20.90
CA ALA A 91 1.49 13.66 22.10
C ALA A 91 1.14 12.38 22.88
N GLU A 92 -0.15 12.03 22.98
CA GLU A 92 -0.60 10.76 23.56
C GLU A 92 -0.06 9.56 22.77
N ILE A 93 -0.13 9.60 21.44
CA ILE A 93 0.41 8.56 20.56
C ILE A 93 1.93 8.41 20.75
N VAL A 94 2.67 9.51 20.87
CA VAL A 94 4.11 9.48 21.12
C VAL A 94 4.44 8.81 22.46
N GLN A 95 3.68 9.08 23.52
CA GLN A 95 3.86 8.40 24.82
C GLN A 95 3.60 6.89 24.69
N LEU A 96 2.57 6.50 23.93
CA LEU A 96 2.29 5.10 23.64
C LEU A 96 3.43 4.44 22.86
N ILE A 97 4.01 5.12 21.85
CA ILE A 97 5.16 4.60 21.08
C ILE A 97 6.34 4.30 22.03
N ASP A 98 6.65 5.22 22.93
CA ASP A 98 7.78 5.06 23.85
C ASP A 98 7.52 3.94 24.87
N SER A 99 6.29 3.78 25.37
CA SER A 99 5.94 2.70 26.30
C SER A 99 5.86 1.30 25.69
N ARG A 100 5.65 1.20 24.36
CA ARG A 100 5.49 -0.09 23.66
C ARG A 100 6.78 -0.68 23.12
N LYS A 101 7.90 0.05 23.15
CA LYS A 101 9.21 -0.49 22.77
C LYS A 101 9.57 -1.67 23.69
N PRO A 102 10.04 -2.82 23.14
CA PRO A 102 10.51 -3.04 21.77
C PRO A 102 9.49 -3.71 20.81
N ASN A 103 8.18 -3.69 21.08
CA ASN A 103 7.18 -4.30 20.20
C ASN A 103 7.05 -3.52 18.88
N VAL A 104 7.76 -4.00 17.86
CA VAL A 104 7.85 -3.35 16.54
C VAL A 104 6.49 -3.21 15.87
N THR A 105 5.65 -4.26 15.90
CA THR A 105 4.32 -4.20 15.28
C THR A 105 3.44 -3.15 15.95
N ALA A 106 3.42 -3.10 17.28
CA ALA A 106 2.65 -2.09 18.01
C ALA A 106 3.14 -0.67 17.71
N VAL A 107 4.45 -0.47 17.61
CA VAL A 107 5.04 0.83 17.23
C VAL A 107 4.63 1.23 15.82
N ARG A 108 4.69 0.31 14.84
CA ARG A 108 4.25 0.58 13.46
C ARG A 108 2.78 1.01 13.40
N THR A 109 1.89 0.30 14.09
CA THR A 109 0.47 0.67 14.20
C THR A 109 0.31 2.08 14.75
N LEU A 110 0.96 2.41 15.87
CA LEU A 110 0.86 3.74 16.48
C LEU A 110 1.40 4.86 15.58
N VAL A 111 2.48 4.59 14.83
CA VAL A 111 3.02 5.56 13.85
C VAL A 111 2.02 5.82 12.72
N LEU A 112 1.37 4.77 12.19
CA LEU A 112 0.35 4.91 11.15
C LEU A 112 -0.92 5.62 11.67
N GLN A 113 -1.32 5.34 12.91
CA GLN A 113 -2.39 6.09 13.59
C GLN A 113 -2.03 7.58 13.74
N GLY A 114 -0.79 7.89 14.14
CA GLY A 114 -0.29 9.25 14.23
C GLY A 114 -0.26 9.96 12.88
N LEU A 115 0.11 9.26 11.81
CA LEU A 115 0.04 9.80 10.45
C LEU A 115 -1.39 10.14 10.04
N SER A 116 -2.35 9.29 10.38
CA SER A 116 -3.78 9.53 10.09
C SER A 116 -4.28 10.77 10.81
N VAL A 117 -3.98 10.92 12.11
CA VAL A 117 -4.31 12.13 12.89
C VAL A 117 -3.67 13.38 12.29
N LEU A 118 -2.41 13.28 11.85
CA LEU A 118 -1.68 14.39 11.24
C LEU A 118 -2.30 14.87 9.92
N LEU A 119 -2.81 13.93 9.11
CA LEU A 119 -3.42 14.20 7.80
C LEU A 119 -4.92 14.57 7.90
N GLY A 120 -5.54 14.41 9.08
CA GLY A 120 -6.96 14.66 9.30
C GLY A 120 -7.85 13.46 8.96
N ASP A 121 -7.25 12.27 8.81
CA ASP A 121 -7.95 11.01 8.58
C ASP A 121 -8.35 10.33 9.90
N ASP A 122 -9.21 9.31 9.81
CA ASP A 122 -9.64 8.50 10.95
C ASP A 122 -8.55 7.48 11.37
N PRO A 123 -7.99 7.60 12.59
CA PRO A 123 -6.96 6.67 13.07
C PRO A 123 -7.49 5.29 13.49
N SER A 124 -8.82 5.08 13.54
CA SER A 124 -9.39 3.81 14.01
C SER A 124 -9.20 2.62 13.06
N ASN A 125 -8.75 2.88 11.82
CA ASN A 125 -8.57 1.88 10.77
C ASN A 125 -7.25 1.08 10.85
N PHE A 126 -6.46 1.24 11.91
CA PHE A 126 -5.11 0.67 12.08
C PHE A 126 -4.95 -0.11 13.38
#